data_AF-A0A271KKF3-F1
#
_entry.id   AF-A0A271KKF3-F1
#
_cell.length_a   1.000
_cell.length_b   1.000
_cell.length_c   1.000
_cell.angle_alpha   90.00
_cell.angle_beta   90.00
_cell.angle_gamma   90.00
#
_symmetry.space_group_name_H-M   'P 1'
#
loop_
_entity.id
_entity.type
_entity.pdbx_description
1 polymer ?
#
loop_
_entity_poly.entity_id
_entity_poly.type
_entity_poly.pdbx_seq_one_letter_code
_entity_poly.pdbx_strand_id
1 'polypeptide(L)' 'MSILSSVGRIATRYSAARARYLSERALLSLPIELRKDIGWPEIVIDAQNSPRIGLAP' A
#
# COMPACT_ATOMS: atom_id res chain seq x y z
N MET A 1 10.52 26.00 11.79
CA MET A 1 10.50 24.73 11.03
C MET A 1 11.32 24.92 9.76
N SER A 2 12.19 23.97 9.41
CA SER A 2 13.05 24.08 8.21
C SER A 2 12.30 23.67 6.96
N ILE A 3 12.46 24.43 5.87
CA ILE A 3 11.90 24.14 4.54
C ILE A 3 12.32 22.73 4.08
N LEU A 4 13.54 22.31 4.41
CA LEU A 4 14.07 20.98 4.09
C LEU A 4 13.25 19.85 4.74
N SER A 5 12.78 20.05 5.98
CA SER A 5 11.92 19.09 6.68
C SER A 5 10.55 18.96 6.01
N SER A 6 10.00 20.06 5.50
CA SER A 6 8.73 20.05 4.73
C SER A 6 8.87 19.30 3.41
N VAL A 7 9.95 19.54 2.66
CA VAL A 7 10.24 18.83 1.41
C VAL A 7 10.45 17.34 1.66
N GLY A 8 11.22 16.97 2.70
CA GLY A 8 11.40 15.57 3.09
C GLY A 8 10.07 14.88 3.40
N ARG A 9 9.16 15.53 4.13
CA ARG A 9 7.84 14.98 4.44
C ARG A 9 6.99 14.75 3.18
N ILE A 10 7.05 15.67 2.21
CA ILE A 10 6.32 15.54 0.94
C ILE A 10 6.91 14.42 0.10
N ALA A 11 8.24 14.33 0.02
CA ALA A 11 8.94 13.26 -0.69
C ALA A 11 8.54 11.89 -0.13
N THR A 12 8.56 11.69 1.19
CA THR A 12 8.15 10.43 1.82
C THR A 12 6.70 10.06 1.49
N ARG A 13 5.78 11.03 1.55
CA ARG A 13 4.36 10.80 1.20
C ARG A 13 4.20 10.44 -0.27
N TYR A 14 4.91 11.12 -1.15
CA TYR A 14 4.91 10.84 -2.59
C TYR A 14 5.45 9.44 -2.89
N SER A 15 6.59 9.07 -2.30
CA SER A 15 7.18 7.73 -2.45
C SER A 15 6.23 6.63 -1.99
N ALA A 16 5.57 6.81 -0.85
CA ALA A 16 4.60 5.85 -0.34
C ALA A 16 3.37 5.72 -1.25
N ALA A 17 2.82 6.83 -1.74
CA ALA A 17 1.70 6.82 -2.68
C ALA A 17 2.10 6.17 -4.02
N ARG A 18 3.29 6.49 -4.52
CA ARG A 18 3.84 5.91 -5.75
C ARG A 18 4.06 4.40 -5.61
N ALA A 19 4.58 3.93 -4.49
CA ALA A 19 4.76 2.51 -4.23
C ALA A 19 3.42 1.76 -4.24
N ARG A 20 2.38 2.31 -3.58
CA ARG A 20 1.03 1.72 -3.62
C ARG A 20 0.48 1.61 -5.03
N TYR A 21 0.58 2.70 -5.79
CA TYR A 21 0.09 2.74 -7.17
C TYR A 21 0.80 1.72 -8.08
N LEU A 22 2.12 1.56 -7.93
CA LEU A 22 2.86 0.56 -8.69
C LEU A 22 2.49 -0.87 -8.27
N SER A 23 2.33 -1.12 -6.98
CA SER A 23 1.89 -2.43 -6.47
C SER A 23 0.50 -2.78 -6.99
N GLU A 24 -0.47 -1.86 -6.91
CA GLU A 24 -1.82 -2.06 -7.44
C GLU A 24 -1.79 -2.38 -8.94
N ARG A 25 -1.01 -1.64 -9.73
CA ARG A 25 -0.87 -1.92 -11.17
C ARG A 25 -0.22 -3.27 -11.45
N ALA A 26 0.84 -3.62 -10.72
CA ALA A 26 1.49 -4.91 -10.86
C ALA A 26 0.49 -6.04 -10.55
N LEU A 27 -0.22 -5.94 -9.43
CA LEU A 27 -1.23 -6.91 -8.97
C LEU A 27 -2.41 -7.04 -9.93
N LEU A 28 -2.88 -5.94 -10.53
CA LEU A 28 -3.93 -5.99 -11.54
C LEU A 28 -3.44 -6.54 -12.88
N SER A 29 -2.16 -6.33 -13.21
CA SER A 29 -1.55 -6.89 -14.43
C SER A 29 -1.24 -8.38 -14.34
N LEU A 30 -1.24 -8.96 -13.13
CA LEU A 30 -1.05 -10.39 -12.95
C LEU A 30 -2.23 -11.18 -13.58
N PRO A 31 -1.95 -12.30 -14.26
CA PRO A 31 -2.96 -13.26 -14.70
C PRO A 31 -3.89 -13.69 -13.56
N ILE A 32 -5.15 -13.97 -13.88
CA ILE A 32 -6.18 -14.31 -12.89
C ILE A 32 -5.82 -15.55 -12.05
N GLU A 33 -5.11 -16.52 -12.62
CA GLU A 33 -4.62 -17.72 -11.95
C GLU A 33 -3.67 -17.37 -10.80
N LEU A 34 -2.62 -16.58 -11.09
CA LEU A 34 -1.65 -16.16 -10.08
C LEU A 34 -2.27 -15.27 -9.00
N ARG A 35 -3.31 -14.49 -9.32
CA ARG A 35 -4.05 -13.71 -8.31
C ARG A 35 -4.78 -14.60 -7.30
N LYS A 36 -5.34 -15.73 -7.76
CA LYS A 36 -5.99 -16.71 -6.88
C LYS A 36 -4.99 -17.42 -5.98
N ASP A 37 -3.82 -17.77 -6.51
CA ASP A 37 -2.76 -18.45 -5.75
C ASP A 37 -2.26 -17.62 -4.55
N ILE A 38 -2.31 -16.29 -4.66
CA ILE A 38 -1.93 -15.37 -3.58
C ILE A 38 -3.14 -14.89 -2.73
N GLY A 39 -4.33 -15.44 -2.94
CA GLY A 39 -5.55 -15.08 -2.19
C GLY A 39 -6.06 -13.65 -2.49
N TRP A 40 -5.68 -13.07 -3.62
CA TRP A 40 -6.10 -11.73 -4.03
C TRP A 40 -7.43 -11.79 -4.81
N PRO A 41 -8.43 -10.91 -4.52
CA PRO A 41 -8.38 -9.73 -3.66
C PRO A 41 -8.86 -9.93 -2.21
N GLU A 42 -9.25 -11.15 -1.81
CA GLU A 42 -9.84 -11.46 -0.49
C GLU A 42 -8.98 -10.90 0.67
N ILE A 43 -7.66 -11.12 0.63
CA ILE A 43 -6.72 -10.65 1.67
C ILE A 43 -6.72 -9.13 1.86
N VAL A 44 -7.01 -8.36 0.81
CA VAL A 44 -7.02 -6.89 0.87
C VAL A 44 -8.35 -6.36 1.36
N ILE A 45 -9.43 -7.05 1.02
CA ILE A 45 -10.75 -6.74 1.56
C ILE A 45 -10.73 -7.02 3.07
N ASP A 46 -10.15 -8.14 3.50
CA ASP A 46 -9.97 -8.48 4.90
C ASP A 46 -9.03 -7.51 5.63
N ALA A 47 -7.89 -7.15 5.05
CA ALA A 47 -6.97 -6.17 5.64
C ALA A 47 -7.57 -4.76 5.76
N GLN A 48 -8.49 -4.38 4.86
CA GLN A 48 -9.19 -3.09 4.93
C GLN A 48 -10.36 -3.12 5.92
N ASN A 49 -11.04 -4.25 6.05
CA ASN A 49 -12.16 -4.46 6.98
C ASN A 49 -11.69 -4.82 8.39
N SER A 50 -10.45 -5.27 8.54
CA SER A 50 -9.83 -5.54 9.83
C SER A 50 -9.76 -4.23 10.62
N PRO A 51 -10.34 -4.16 11.83
CA PRO A 51 -10.12 -3.02 12.71
C PRO A 51 -8.62 -2.94 12.94
N ARG A 52 -8.01 -1.83 12.49
CA ARG A 52 -6.57 -1.56 12.62
C ARG A 52 -6.18 -1.80 14.07
N ILE A 53 -5.63 -2.98 14.36
CA ILE A 53 -5.08 -3.29 15.67
C ILE A 53 -3.90 -2.34 15.81
N GLY A 54 -4.13 -1.26 16.55
CA GLY A 54 -3.10 -0.32 16.95
C GLY A 54 -2.14 -1.06 17.87
N LEU A 55 -1.12 -1.68 17.28
CA LEU A 55 0.04 -2.14 18.01
C LEU A 55 0.87 -0.90 18.37
N ALA A 56 0.55 -0.32 19.52
CA ALA A 56 1.42 0.61 20.26
C ALA A 56 2.26 -0.20 21.27
N PRO A 57 3.40 0.35 21.73
CA PRO A 57 4.73 -0.26 21.76
C PRO A 57 4.91 -1.50 22.63
#